data_AF-A0A1F9AER7-F1
#
_entry.id   AF-A0A1F9AER7-F1
#
_cell.length_a   1.000
_cell.length_b   1.000
_cell.length_c   1.000
_cell.angle_alpha   90.00
_cell.angle_beta   90.00
_cell.angle_gamma   90.00
#
_symmetry.space_group_name_H-M   'P 1'
#
loop_
_entity.id
_entity.type
_entity.pdbx_description
1 polymer ?
#
loop_
_entity_poly.entity_id
_entity_poly.type
_entity_poly.pdbx_seq_one_letter_code
_entity_poly.pdbx_strand_id
1 'polypeptide(L)'
;MKKKADYFKCNRLIYRLVLLIIFAVFCLSAVSANAEEWYQYEGKGYVVCDEILKRLNSYKSNTVEEAKSCSWDVVASYPGFKEPPWQELDPQKYKDLIFKLLKYRACGVDKYFGKGTCGYTDEGLRKEAERFIKGGGRIQLWRVRLLSWYEISENRPTPPGPQTVIQLRWKRDVQREQKSCPGRPVVDWWKGGLYIVADDLSGPDPRVKPSAASYLEYHTLFYFKGKLHYVSAGNDVLIGIDRDGWAVEFCNIPYK
;
A
#
# COMPACT_ATOMS: atom_id res chain seq x y z
N MET A 1 64.55 24.69 40.19
CA MET A 1 64.22 23.85 39.03
C MET A 1 63.10 22.84 39.32
N LYS A 2 61.87 23.29 39.65
CA LYS A 2 60.74 22.40 40.03
C LYS A 2 59.45 22.56 39.21
N LYS A 3 59.40 23.46 38.21
CA LYS A 3 58.17 23.79 37.47
C LYS A 3 57.90 22.99 36.18
N LYS A 4 58.86 22.19 35.68
CA LYS A 4 58.70 21.45 34.41
C LYS A 4 58.05 20.06 34.55
N ALA A 5 57.98 19.49 35.76
CA ALA A 5 57.47 18.14 35.97
C ALA A 5 55.93 18.05 36.05
N ASP A 6 55.26 19.11 36.52
CA ASP A 6 53.80 19.09 36.73
C ASP A 6 52.99 19.35 35.45
N TYR A 7 53.54 20.11 34.50
CA TYR A 7 52.91 20.36 33.19
C TYR A 7 52.79 19.08 32.35
N PHE A 8 53.74 18.15 32.48
CA PHE A 8 53.75 16.90 31.72
C PHE A 8 52.68 15.89 32.18
N LYS A 9 52.33 15.89 33.48
CA LYS A 9 51.28 15.01 34.02
C LYS A 9 49.87 15.48 33.65
N CYS A 10 49.64 16.80 33.64
CA CYS A 10 48.33 17.37 33.27
C CYS A 10 48.00 17.11 31.79
N ASN A 11 48.98 17.30 30.88
CA ASN A 11 48.79 17.00 29.46
C ASN A 11 48.49 15.51 29.19
N ARG A 12 49.12 14.58 29.93
CA ARG A 12 48.90 13.14 29.73
C ARG A 12 47.50 12.69 30.17
N LEU A 13 46.91 13.35 31.15
CA LEU A 13 45.53 13.11 31.61
C LEU A 13 44.51 13.69 30.63
N ILE A 14 44.76 14.89 30.09
CA ILE A 14 43.90 15.54 29.09
C ILE A 14 43.89 14.71 27.79
N TYR A 15 45.05 14.27 27.31
CA TYR A 15 45.12 13.40 26.11
C TYR A 15 44.38 12.07 26.30
N ARG A 16 44.44 11.46 27.49
CA ARG A 16 43.70 10.22 27.80
C ARG A 16 42.19 10.45 27.86
N LEU A 17 41.73 11.57 28.41
CA LEU A 17 40.32 11.96 28.43
C LEU A 17 39.80 12.26 27.02
N VAL A 18 40.57 12.99 26.21
CA VAL A 18 40.19 13.30 24.81
C VAL A 18 40.17 12.03 23.96
N LEU A 19 41.14 11.13 24.10
CA LEU A 19 41.12 9.82 23.41
C LEU A 19 39.93 8.95 23.84
N LEU A 20 39.57 8.92 25.12
CA LEU A 20 38.39 8.19 25.62
C LEU A 20 37.08 8.76 25.07
N ILE A 21 36.96 10.08 24.98
CA ILE A 21 35.77 10.74 24.41
C ILE A 21 35.67 10.44 22.91
N ILE A 22 36.78 10.50 22.16
CA ILE A 22 36.80 10.17 20.73
C ILE A 22 36.44 8.69 20.52
N PHE A 23 36.97 7.78 21.34
CA PHE A 23 36.65 6.35 21.25
C PHE A 23 35.19 6.07 21.61
N ALA A 24 34.64 6.75 22.63
CA ALA A 24 33.22 6.64 22.99
C ALA A 24 32.30 7.15 21.86
N VAL A 25 32.64 8.28 21.23
CA VAL A 25 31.90 8.81 20.07
C VAL A 25 32.00 7.87 18.87
N PHE A 26 33.17 7.27 18.61
CA PHE A 26 33.36 6.30 17.53
C PHE A 26 32.60 4.99 17.78
N CYS A 27 32.56 4.51 19.03
CA CYS A 27 31.78 3.35 19.43
C CYS A 27 30.27 3.62 19.37
N LEU A 28 29.81 4.83 19.68
CA LEU A 28 28.40 5.22 19.52
C LEU A 28 27.96 5.28 18.05
N SER A 29 28.84 5.67 17.12
CA SER A 29 28.55 5.62 15.68
C SER A 29 28.61 4.21 15.07
N ALA A 30 29.32 3.27 15.70
CA ALA A 30 29.44 1.89 15.22
C ALA A 30 28.27 0.97 15.65
N VAL A 31 27.42 1.41 16.59
CA VAL A 31 26.13 0.75 16.91
C VAL A 31 25.01 1.38 16.08
N SER A 32 25.30 1.64 14.80
CA SER A 32 24.25 1.68 13.77
C SER A 32 24.25 0.30 13.11
N ALA A 33 24.02 -0.74 13.92
CA ALA A 33 23.54 -1.99 13.35
C ALA A 33 22.27 -1.61 12.60
N ASN A 34 22.25 -1.81 11.28
CA ASN A 34 21.06 -1.60 10.45
C ASN A 34 19.97 -2.49 11.03
N ALA A 35 19.16 -1.95 11.94
CA ALA A 35 17.99 -2.61 12.44
C ALA A 35 17.05 -2.65 11.24
N GLU A 36 16.80 -3.86 10.72
CA GLU A 36 15.81 -4.05 9.68
C GLU A 36 14.45 -3.67 10.27
N GLU A 37 14.00 -2.46 9.98
CA GLU A 37 12.82 -1.87 10.62
C GLU A 37 12.05 -0.99 9.64
N TRP A 38 10.75 -0.88 9.89
CA TRP A 38 9.93 0.11 9.21
C TRP A 38 10.27 1.48 9.77
N TYR A 39 10.41 2.47 8.89
CA TYR A 39 10.63 3.84 9.31
C TYR A 39 9.76 4.78 8.50
N GLN A 40 9.37 5.89 9.11
CA GLN A 40 8.48 6.85 8.48
C GLN A 40 9.30 7.92 7.77
N TYR A 41 9.34 7.82 6.44
CA TYR A 41 9.96 8.81 5.55
C TYR A 41 9.09 10.08 5.49
N GLU A 42 7.78 9.92 5.30
CA GLU A 42 6.79 11.00 5.26
C GLU A 42 5.61 10.72 6.21
N GLY A 43 4.92 11.77 6.65
CA GLY A 43 3.71 11.65 7.47
C GLY A 43 3.90 11.76 8.98
N LYS A 44 5.06 12.25 9.46
CA LYS A 44 5.30 12.51 10.89
C LYS A 44 4.25 13.44 11.50
N GLY A 45 3.63 12.99 12.59
CA GLY A 45 2.55 13.72 13.27
C GLY A 45 1.14 13.43 12.73
N TYR A 46 1.02 12.65 11.65
CA TYR A 46 -0.27 12.11 11.23
C TYR A 46 -0.57 10.84 12.01
N VAL A 47 -1.63 10.88 12.83
CA VAL A 47 -1.97 9.79 13.75
C VAL A 47 -2.08 8.42 13.07
N VAL A 48 -2.66 8.36 11.86
CA VAL A 48 -2.78 7.10 11.11
C VAL A 48 -1.41 6.52 10.72
N CYS A 49 -0.46 7.36 10.32
CA CYS A 49 0.90 6.93 9.98
C CYS A 49 1.61 6.39 11.21
N ASP A 50 1.57 7.14 12.31
CA ASP A 50 2.26 6.78 13.55
C ASP A 50 1.70 5.47 14.13
N GLU A 51 0.38 5.25 14.06
CA GLU A 51 -0.27 4.01 14.50
C GLU A 51 0.07 2.82 13.61
N ILE A 52 0.11 3.02 12.28
CA ILE A 52 0.50 1.96 11.34
C ILE A 52 1.98 1.60 11.47
N LEU A 53 2.87 2.59 11.58
CA LEU A 53 4.30 2.38 11.82
C LEU A 53 4.52 1.57 13.10
N LYS A 54 3.91 1.99 14.21
CA LYS A 54 3.99 1.30 15.49
C LYS A 54 3.53 -0.15 15.36
N ARG A 55 2.46 -0.39 14.61
CA ARG A 55 1.94 -1.73 14.37
C ARG A 55 2.89 -2.57 13.51
N LEU A 56 3.41 -2.02 12.42
CA LEU A 56 4.39 -2.69 11.56
C LEU A 56 5.61 -3.14 12.37
N ASN A 57 6.19 -2.24 13.17
CA ASN A 57 7.34 -2.54 14.02
C ASN A 57 7.02 -3.43 15.24
N SER A 58 5.74 -3.68 15.55
CA SER A 58 5.37 -4.67 16.58
C SER A 58 5.53 -6.12 16.12
N TYR A 59 5.59 -6.35 14.81
CA TYR A 59 5.81 -7.67 14.22
C TYR A 59 7.24 -7.78 13.72
N LYS A 60 8.03 -8.65 14.36
CA LYS A 60 9.39 -8.94 13.91
C LYS A 60 9.37 -9.73 12.61
N SER A 61 10.23 -9.36 11.68
CA SER A 61 10.48 -10.08 10.43
C SER A 61 11.92 -10.60 10.44
N ASN A 62 12.16 -11.77 9.85
CA ASN A 62 13.52 -12.32 9.78
C ASN A 62 14.26 -11.92 8.51
N THR A 63 13.51 -11.49 7.48
CA THR A 63 14.07 -10.96 6.23
C THR A 63 13.25 -9.78 5.72
N VAL A 64 13.87 -8.98 4.85
CA VAL A 64 13.23 -7.88 4.10
C VAL A 64 12.06 -8.38 3.25
N GLU A 65 12.18 -9.54 2.60
CA GLU A 65 11.10 -10.12 1.80
C GLU A 65 9.91 -10.54 2.66
N GLU A 66 10.17 -11.06 3.86
CA GLU A 66 9.14 -11.41 4.82
C GLU A 66 8.40 -10.15 5.29
N ALA A 67 9.13 -9.10 5.67
CA ALA A 67 8.55 -7.82 6.04
C ALA A 67 7.62 -7.28 4.94
N LYS A 68 8.12 -7.21 3.70
CA LYS A 68 7.38 -6.65 2.56
C LYS A 68 6.15 -7.47 2.21
N SER A 69 6.29 -8.80 2.12
CA SER A 69 5.17 -9.69 1.76
C SER A 69 4.06 -9.72 2.81
N CYS A 70 4.41 -9.55 4.08
CA CYS A 70 3.46 -9.60 5.18
C CYS A 70 2.91 -8.23 5.61
N SER A 71 3.45 -7.13 5.08
CA SER A 71 3.02 -5.76 5.42
C SER A 71 1.52 -5.54 5.20
N TRP A 72 0.98 -6.09 4.11
CA TRP A 72 -0.45 -6.00 3.78
C TRP A 72 -1.34 -6.53 4.88
N ASP A 73 -1.01 -7.71 5.42
CA ASP A 73 -1.78 -8.34 6.48
C ASP A 73 -1.80 -7.50 7.76
N VAL A 74 -0.66 -6.90 8.10
CA VAL A 74 -0.53 -6.02 9.27
C VAL A 74 -1.36 -4.75 9.11
N VAL A 75 -1.31 -4.12 7.92
CA VAL A 75 -2.02 -2.88 7.61
C VAL A 75 -3.52 -3.12 7.48
N ALA A 76 -3.94 -4.12 6.69
CA ALA A 76 -5.35 -4.39 6.42
C ALA A 76 -6.13 -4.86 7.66
N SER A 77 -5.44 -5.47 8.63
CA SER A 77 -6.02 -5.90 9.92
C SER A 77 -6.00 -4.82 10.99
N TYR A 78 -5.57 -3.59 10.68
CA TYR A 78 -5.50 -2.52 11.67
C TYR A 78 -6.90 -2.18 12.21
N PRO A 79 -7.16 -2.32 13.53
CA PRO A 79 -8.51 -2.17 14.08
C PRO A 79 -9.13 -0.77 13.93
N GLY A 80 -8.31 0.27 13.71
CA GLY A 80 -8.79 1.62 13.45
C GLY A 80 -9.37 1.80 12.04
N PHE A 81 -9.09 0.87 11.13
CA PHE A 81 -9.67 0.87 9.79
C PHE A 81 -11.05 0.24 9.79
N LYS A 82 -11.93 0.84 8.99
CA LYS A 82 -13.25 0.29 8.63
C LYS A 82 -13.33 0.19 7.12
N GLU A 83 -13.89 -0.91 6.62
CA GLU A 83 -14.13 -1.00 5.19
C GLU A 83 -15.23 -0.01 4.76
N PRO A 84 -15.18 0.47 3.51
CA PRO A 84 -16.32 1.11 2.88
C PRO A 84 -17.59 0.25 2.93
N PRO A 85 -18.78 0.85 2.77
CA PRO A 85 -20.06 0.13 2.77
C PRO A 85 -20.27 -0.60 1.43
N TRP A 86 -19.43 -1.61 1.18
CA TRP A 86 -19.47 -2.44 0.00
C TRP A 86 -20.76 -3.26 -0.06
N GLN A 87 -21.42 -3.24 -1.22
CA GLN A 87 -22.47 -4.19 -1.57
C GLN A 87 -21.83 -5.40 -2.26
N GLU A 88 -21.98 -6.60 -1.69
CA GLU A 88 -21.56 -7.83 -2.37
C GLU A 88 -22.42 -8.09 -3.60
N LEU A 89 -21.77 -8.40 -4.72
CA LEU A 89 -22.42 -8.88 -5.93
C LEU A 89 -22.15 -10.39 -6.08
N ASP A 90 -23.07 -11.09 -6.74
CA ASP A 90 -22.89 -12.52 -7.05
C ASP A 90 -21.89 -12.68 -8.22
N PRO A 91 -20.69 -13.24 -7.99
CA PRO A 91 -19.70 -13.38 -9.06
C PRO A 91 -20.20 -14.20 -10.25
N GLN A 92 -21.12 -15.15 -10.04
CA GLN A 92 -21.68 -15.97 -11.12
C GLN A 92 -22.60 -15.18 -12.05
N LYS A 93 -23.25 -14.12 -11.56
CA LYS A 93 -24.11 -13.25 -12.39
C LYS A 93 -23.30 -12.22 -13.17
N TYR A 94 -22.10 -11.87 -12.69
CA TYR A 94 -21.28 -10.80 -13.25
C TYR A 94 -20.00 -11.30 -13.93
N LYS A 95 -20.01 -12.52 -14.50
CA LYS A 95 -18.84 -13.12 -15.17
C LYS A 95 -18.24 -12.23 -16.26
N ASP A 96 -19.09 -11.64 -17.09
CA ASP A 96 -18.64 -10.81 -18.21
C ASP A 96 -17.96 -9.51 -17.72
N LEU A 97 -18.51 -8.89 -16.67
CA LEU A 97 -17.88 -7.76 -16.02
C LEU A 97 -16.51 -8.16 -15.43
N ILE A 98 -16.44 -9.27 -14.69
CA ILE A 98 -15.16 -9.76 -14.13
C ILE A 98 -14.13 -9.97 -15.24
N PHE A 99 -14.51 -10.62 -16.34
CA PHE A 99 -13.64 -10.79 -17.51
C PHE A 99 -13.15 -9.44 -18.05
N LYS A 100 -14.05 -8.47 -18.24
CA LYS A 100 -13.69 -7.13 -18.74
C LYS A 100 -12.74 -6.39 -17.81
N LEU A 101 -12.94 -6.46 -16.50
CA LEU A 101 -12.06 -5.86 -15.51
C LEU A 101 -10.69 -6.54 -15.45
N LEU A 102 -10.62 -7.87 -15.54
CA LEU A 102 -9.36 -8.60 -15.62
C LEU A 102 -8.61 -8.27 -16.93
N LYS A 103 -9.32 -8.18 -18.05
CA LYS A 103 -8.76 -7.73 -19.33
C LYS A 103 -8.24 -6.30 -19.23
N TYR A 104 -9.01 -5.40 -18.64
CA TYR A 104 -8.64 -4.01 -18.40
C TYR A 104 -7.31 -3.90 -17.64
N ARG A 105 -7.19 -4.61 -16.51
CA ARG A 105 -5.96 -4.68 -15.72
C ARG A 105 -4.79 -5.29 -16.50
N ALA A 106 -5.02 -6.40 -17.19
CA ALA A 106 -3.95 -7.12 -17.89
C ALA A 106 -3.41 -6.35 -19.12
N CYS A 107 -4.30 -5.67 -19.85
CA CYS A 107 -3.93 -4.93 -21.05
C CYS A 107 -3.45 -3.50 -20.72
N GLY A 108 -3.92 -2.92 -19.61
CA GLY A 108 -3.84 -1.49 -19.33
C GLY A 108 -4.87 -0.67 -20.13
N VAL A 109 -5.17 0.53 -19.63
CA VAL A 109 -6.25 1.41 -20.13
C VAL A 109 -6.14 1.69 -21.63
N ASP A 110 -4.96 2.09 -22.08
CA ASP A 110 -4.74 2.51 -23.48
C ASP A 110 -4.98 1.39 -24.48
N LYS A 111 -4.57 0.16 -24.13
CA LYS A 111 -4.77 -1.02 -24.98
C LYS A 111 -6.18 -1.59 -24.85
N TYR A 112 -6.82 -1.43 -23.70
CA TYR A 112 -8.20 -1.89 -23.50
C TYR A 112 -9.18 -1.05 -24.32
N PHE A 113 -9.06 0.28 -24.29
CA PHE A 113 -9.96 1.19 -24.99
C PHE A 113 -9.47 1.63 -26.37
N GLY A 114 -8.25 1.29 -26.78
CA GLY A 114 -7.63 1.88 -27.96
C GLY A 114 -6.40 1.15 -28.50
N LYS A 115 -5.37 1.94 -28.82
CA LYS A 115 -4.28 1.57 -29.74
C LYS A 115 -3.28 0.61 -29.08
N GLY A 116 -3.21 -0.61 -29.59
CA GLY A 116 -2.18 -1.58 -29.26
C GLY A 116 -2.72 -2.99 -29.21
N THR A 117 -1.82 -3.97 -29.18
CA THR A 117 -2.20 -5.37 -28.98
C THR A 117 -2.10 -5.72 -27.51
N CYS A 118 -3.19 -6.23 -26.94
CA CYS A 118 -3.13 -6.87 -25.64
C CYS A 118 -2.40 -8.21 -25.78
N GLY A 119 -1.36 -8.42 -24.97
CA GLY A 119 -0.57 -9.66 -24.98
C GLY A 119 -1.29 -10.88 -24.40
N TYR A 120 -2.55 -10.71 -23.96
CA TYR A 120 -3.36 -11.73 -23.35
C TYR A 120 -4.49 -12.13 -24.30
N THR A 121 -4.76 -13.44 -24.39
CA THR A 121 -5.88 -13.95 -25.18
C THR A 121 -7.18 -13.85 -24.38
N ASP A 122 -8.28 -13.60 -25.08
CA ASP A 122 -9.61 -13.58 -24.46
C ASP A 122 -9.94 -14.93 -23.80
N GLU A 123 -9.54 -16.05 -24.41
CA GLU A 123 -9.70 -17.36 -23.81
C GLU A 123 -8.94 -17.50 -22.48
N GLY A 124 -7.69 -17.05 -22.42
CA GLY A 124 -6.88 -17.08 -21.21
C GLY A 124 -7.51 -16.25 -20.08
N LEU A 125 -7.98 -15.05 -20.41
CA LEU A 125 -8.63 -14.15 -19.45
C LEU A 125 -10.00 -14.65 -19.00
N ARG A 126 -10.78 -15.31 -19.88
CA ARG A 126 -12.02 -15.98 -19.47
C ARG A 126 -11.76 -17.15 -18.52
N LYS A 127 -10.71 -17.94 -18.77
CA LYS A 127 -10.26 -18.98 -17.83
C LYS A 127 -9.82 -18.38 -16.49
N GLU A 128 -9.17 -17.21 -16.50
CA GLU A 128 -8.82 -16.50 -15.28
C GLU A 128 -10.05 -16.01 -14.50
N ALA A 129 -11.05 -15.44 -15.18
CA ALA A 129 -12.32 -15.06 -14.57
C ALA A 129 -13.02 -16.27 -13.92
N GLU A 130 -13.05 -17.42 -14.60
CA GLU A 130 -13.60 -18.66 -14.04
C GLU A 130 -12.80 -19.15 -12.82
N ARG A 131 -11.45 -19.04 -12.84
CA ARG A 131 -10.60 -19.37 -11.68
C ARG A 131 -10.88 -18.44 -10.50
N PHE A 132 -11.01 -17.14 -10.75
CA PHE A 132 -11.37 -16.17 -9.73
C PHE A 132 -12.69 -16.54 -9.05
N ILE A 133 -13.73 -16.82 -9.84
CA ILE A 133 -15.06 -17.18 -9.32
C ILE A 133 -15.00 -18.50 -8.54
N LYS A 134 -14.43 -19.56 -9.13
CA LYS A 134 -14.33 -20.88 -8.49
C LYS A 134 -13.45 -20.87 -7.24
N GLY A 135 -12.45 -19.99 -7.20
CA GLY A 135 -11.58 -19.78 -6.04
C GLY A 135 -12.23 -19.01 -4.89
N GLY A 136 -13.50 -18.59 -5.02
CA GLY A 136 -14.21 -17.81 -4.00
C GLY A 136 -13.86 -16.32 -4.04
N GLY A 137 -13.46 -15.79 -5.19
CA GLY A 137 -13.26 -14.37 -5.40
C GLY A 137 -14.54 -13.57 -5.15
N ARG A 138 -14.40 -12.36 -4.60
CA ARG A 138 -15.51 -11.46 -4.27
C ARG A 138 -15.52 -10.27 -5.20
N ILE A 139 -16.70 -9.92 -5.69
CA ILE A 139 -16.96 -8.68 -6.41
C ILE A 139 -17.83 -7.79 -5.53
N GLN A 140 -17.36 -6.57 -5.30
CA GLN A 140 -17.99 -5.61 -4.41
C GLN A 140 -18.29 -4.33 -5.17
N LEU A 141 -19.44 -3.73 -4.90
CA LEU A 141 -19.93 -2.51 -5.51
C LEU A 141 -20.05 -1.42 -4.46
N TRP A 142 -19.63 -0.21 -4.79
CA TRP A 142 -19.96 0.98 -4.02
C TRP A 142 -20.23 2.16 -4.94
N ARG A 143 -21.33 2.87 -4.70
CA ARG A 143 -21.67 4.11 -5.42
C ARG A 143 -21.31 5.31 -4.57
N VAL A 144 -20.25 6.02 -4.96
CA VAL A 144 -19.70 7.14 -4.21
C VAL A 144 -18.96 8.08 -5.16
N ARG A 145 -18.88 9.36 -4.82
CA ARG A 145 -17.94 10.25 -5.49
C ARG A 145 -16.55 10.02 -4.90
N LEU A 146 -15.74 9.21 -5.58
CA LEU A 146 -14.41 8.80 -5.15
C LEU A 146 -13.32 9.74 -5.68
N LEU A 147 -13.39 10.13 -6.96
CA LEU A 147 -12.40 10.98 -7.63
C LEU A 147 -13.06 12.25 -8.14
N SER A 148 -12.36 13.37 -8.05
CA SER A 148 -12.79 14.61 -8.72
C SER A 148 -12.17 14.77 -10.12
N TRP A 149 -11.08 14.05 -10.41
CA TRP A 149 -10.44 14.05 -11.73
C TRP A 149 -10.26 12.62 -12.26
N TYR A 150 -10.54 12.41 -13.54
CA TYR A 150 -10.25 11.15 -14.24
C TYR A 150 -8.87 11.12 -14.87
N GLU A 151 -8.09 12.19 -14.74
CA GLU A 151 -6.71 12.29 -15.22
C GLU A 151 -5.89 13.21 -14.31
N ILE A 152 -4.71 12.76 -13.91
CA ILE A 152 -3.85 13.49 -12.96
C ILE A 152 -3.11 14.63 -13.65
N SER A 153 -2.66 14.43 -14.89
CA SER A 153 -1.82 15.39 -15.62
C SER A 153 -2.60 16.48 -16.35
N GLU A 154 -3.81 16.20 -16.81
CA GLU A 154 -4.57 17.10 -17.70
C GLU A 154 -5.78 17.74 -17.04
N ASN A 155 -6.00 17.55 -15.73
CA ASN A 155 -7.15 18.08 -14.99
C ASN A 155 -8.47 17.83 -15.75
N ARG A 156 -8.76 16.57 -16.09
CA ARG A 156 -10.06 16.19 -16.68
C ARG A 156 -11.07 15.89 -15.57
N PRO A 157 -12.07 16.74 -15.31
CA PRO A 157 -12.94 16.57 -14.15
C PRO A 157 -13.87 15.38 -14.34
N THR A 158 -14.20 14.71 -13.24
CA THR A 158 -15.22 13.67 -13.22
C THR A 158 -16.61 14.30 -13.36
N PRO A 159 -17.55 13.63 -14.05
CA PRO A 159 -18.95 14.06 -14.06
C PRO A 159 -19.50 14.25 -12.65
N PRO A 160 -20.41 15.20 -12.43
CA PRO A 160 -21.03 15.37 -11.13
C PRO A 160 -21.85 14.12 -10.75
N GLY A 161 -21.82 13.78 -9.47
CA GLY A 161 -22.60 12.69 -8.90
C GLY A 161 -21.75 11.52 -8.40
N PRO A 162 -22.40 10.44 -7.95
CA PRO A 162 -21.72 9.21 -7.54
C PRO A 162 -21.09 8.52 -8.75
N GLN A 163 -19.92 7.90 -8.52
CA GLN A 163 -19.28 7.01 -9.46
C GLN A 163 -19.57 5.57 -9.03
N THR A 164 -19.69 4.67 -10.00
CA THR A 164 -19.84 3.25 -9.72
C THR A 164 -18.46 2.60 -9.58
N VAL A 165 -18.09 2.28 -8.34
CA VAL A 165 -16.81 1.66 -7.98
C VAL A 165 -17.01 0.16 -7.81
N ILE A 166 -16.18 -0.64 -8.49
CA ILE A 166 -16.09 -2.08 -8.30
C ILE A 166 -14.75 -2.43 -7.65
N GLN A 167 -14.77 -3.33 -6.67
CA GLN A 167 -13.59 -3.98 -6.14
C GLN A 167 -13.60 -5.47 -6.47
N LEU A 168 -12.49 -5.98 -6.99
CA LEU A 168 -12.25 -7.42 -7.13
C LEU A 168 -11.28 -7.89 -6.05
N ARG A 169 -11.70 -8.84 -5.20
CA ARG A 169 -10.85 -9.43 -4.15
C ARG A 169 -10.63 -10.91 -4.38
N TRP A 170 -9.36 -11.30 -4.42
CA TRP A 170 -8.98 -12.71 -4.49
C TRP A 170 -8.94 -13.30 -3.10
N LYS A 171 -9.60 -14.44 -2.91
CA LYS A 171 -9.49 -15.22 -1.67
C LYS A 171 -8.06 -15.72 -1.50
N ARG A 172 -7.54 -15.64 -0.27
CA ARG A 172 -6.23 -16.16 0.10
C ARG A 172 -6.33 -17.53 0.77
N ASP A 173 -5.30 -18.33 0.56
CA ASP A 173 -5.09 -19.55 1.33
C ASP A 173 -4.44 -19.19 2.68
N VAL A 174 -5.29 -18.87 3.65
CA VAL A 174 -4.87 -18.41 4.99
C VAL A 174 -3.88 -19.37 5.66
N GLN A 175 -4.02 -20.69 5.45
CA GLN A 175 -3.12 -21.67 6.06
C GLN A 175 -1.71 -21.60 5.47
N ARG A 176 -1.61 -21.42 4.16
CA ARG A 176 -0.32 -21.22 3.48
C ARG A 176 0.32 -19.90 3.91
N GLU A 177 -0.46 -18.83 3.99
CA GLU A 177 0.03 -17.48 4.33
C GLU A 177 0.49 -17.37 5.78
N GLN A 178 -0.20 -18.02 6.73
CA GLN A 178 0.25 -18.09 8.14
C GLN A 178 1.63 -18.72 8.30
N LYS A 179 2.01 -19.65 7.42
CA LYS A 179 3.36 -20.24 7.42
C LYS A 179 4.42 -19.24 6.94
N SER A 180 4.06 -18.38 5.98
CA SER A 180 4.95 -17.34 5.44
C SER A 180 5.05 -16.11 6.34
N CYS A 181 4.00 -15.82 7.13
CA CYS A 181 3.89 -14.65 7.99
C CYS A 181 3.55 -15.03 9.45
N PRO A 182 4.41 -15.78 10.16
CA PRO A 182 4.08 -16.32 11.48
C PRO A 182 3.84 -15.22 12.51
N GLY A 183 2.82 -15.39 13.35
CA GLY A 183 2.50 -14.47 14.45
C GLY A 183 1.83 -13.15 14.02
N ARG A 184 1.63 -12.93 12.71
CA ARG A 184 0.89 -11.78 12.18
C ARG A 184 -0.60 -12.10 12.03
N PRO A 185 -1.48 -11.11 12.16
CA PRO A 185 -2.88 -11.25 11.74
C PRO A 185 -2.90 -11.64 10.25
N VAL A 186 -3.90 -12.40 9.81
CA VAL A 186 -4.04 -12.76 8.40
C VAL A 186 -5.43 -12.37 7.93
N VAL A 187 -5.49 -11.60 6.84
CA VAL A 187 -6.74 -11.32 6.14
C VAL A 187 -6.95 -12.36 5.05
N ASP A 188 -8.19 -12.82 4.87
CA ASP A 188 -8.55 -13.90 3.94
C ASP A 188 -8.67 -13.44 2.47
N TRP A 189 -8.21 -12.23 2.17
CA TRP A 189 -8.23 -11.64 0.83
C TRP A 189 -6.95 -10.85 0.52
N TRP A 190 -6.54 -10.87 -0.75
CA TRP A 190 -5.46 -10.02 -1.29
C TRP A 190 -5.95 -8.60 -1.52
N LYS A 191 -5.03 -7.62 -1.47
CA LYS A 191 -5.30 -6.24 -1.89
C LYS A 191 -6.16 -6.22 -3.17
N GLY A 192 -7.38 -5.72 -3.04
CA GLY A 192 -8.37 -5.82 -4.10
C GLY A 192 -8.18 -4.69 -5.10
N GLY A 193 -8.24 -4.99 -6.40
CA GLY A 193 -8.16 -3.96 -7.44
C GLY A 193 -9.46 -3.15 -7.50
N LEU A 194 -9.35 -1.82 -7.50
CA LEU A 194 -10.47 -0.89 -7.61
C LEU A 194 -10.64 -0.43 -9.06
N TYR A 195 -11.88 -0.36 -9.53
CA TYR A 195 -12.23 0.04 -10.89
C TYR A 195 -13.41 1.00 -10.86
N ILE A 196 -13.38 2.04 -11.68
CA ILE A 196 -14.57 2.82 -12.00
C ILE A 196 -15.20 2.21 -13.24
N VAL A 197 -16.49 1.89 -13.15
CA VAL A 197 -17.26 1.23 -14.21
C VAL A 197 -18.45 2.09 -14.63
N ALA A 198 -19.02 1.78 -15.79
CA ALA A 198 -20.30 2.34 -16.20
C ALA A 198 -21.41 1.95 -15.20
N ASP A 199 -22.42 2.82 -15.04
CA ASP A 199 -23.47 2.63 -14.03
C ASP A 199 -24.34 1.39 -14.25
N ASP A 200 -24.44 0.95 -15.50
CA ASP A 200 -25.11 -0.27 -15.94
C ASP A 200 -24.25 -1.54 -15.78
N LEU A 201 -23.03 -1.39 -15.22
CA LEU A 201 -22.07 -2.48 -15.01
C LEU A 201 -21.60 -3.16 -16.30
N SER A 202 -21.71 -2.47 -17.45
CA SER A 202 -21.30 -3.00 -18.75
C SER A 202 -19.78 -3.15 -18.92
N GLY A 203 -18.97 -2.47 -18.11
CA GLY A 203 -17.51 -2.54 -18.13
C GLY A 203 -16.83 -1.32 -17.51
N PRO A 204 -15.48 -1.22 -17.59
CA PRO A 204 -14.73 -0.04 -17.16
C PRO A 204 -15.27 1.24 -17.82
N ASP A 205 -15.25 2.36 -17.09
CA ASP A 205 -15.69 3.66 -17.61
C ASP A 205 -14.63 4.22 -18.59
N PRO A 206 -14.97 4.45 -19.88
CA PRO A 206 -14.02 4.92 -20.89
C PRO A 206 -13.50 6.34 -20.66
N ARG A 207 -14.09 7.09 -19.72
CA ARG A 207 -13.64 8.43 -19.37
C ARG A 207 -12.43 8.42 -18.45
N VAL A 208 -12.18 7.31 -17.74
CA VAL A 208 -11.05 7.13 -16.82
C VAL A 208 -9.75 7.02 -17.62
N LYS A 209 -8.73 7.80 -17.25
CA LYS A 209 -7.42 7.80 -17.91
C LYS A 209 -6.40 6.93 -17.18
N PRO A 210 -5.30 6.54 -17.86
CA PRO A 210 -4.30 5.62 -17.31
C PRO A 210 -3.82 5.98 -15.91
N SER A 211 -3.52 7.26 -15.64
CA SER A 211 -2.99 7.70 -14.35
C SER A 211 -3.95 7.42 -13.19
N ALA A 212 -5.24 7.71 -13.37
CA ALA A 212 -6.26 7.48 -12.35
C ALA A 212 -6.56 5.98 -12.18
N ALA A 213 -6.60 5.25 -13.29
CA ALA A 213 -6.80 3.80 -13.26
C ALA A 213 -5.68 3.06 -12.53
N SER A 214 -4.42 3.34 -12.89
CA SER A 214 -3.25 2.75 -12.23
C SER A 214 -3.25 3.07 -10.75
N TYR A 215 -3.56 4.32 -10.37
CA TYR A 215 -3.64 4.70 -8.96
C TYR A 215 -4.67 3.85 -8.20
N LEU A 216 -5.88 3.69 -8.73
CA LEU A 216 -6.92 2.87 -8.11
C LEU A 216 -6.53 1.38 -8.01
N GLU A 217 -5.86 0.83 -9.01
CA GLU A 217 -5.44 -0.58 -9.01
C GLU A 217 -4.42 -0.92 -7.91
N TYR A 218 -3.59 0.04 -7.51
CA TYR A 218 -2.56 -0.15 -6.48
C TYR A 218 -3.04 0.09 -5.04
N HIS A 219 -4.23 0.64 -4.87
CA HIS A 219 -4.74 1.06 -3.57
C HIS A 219 -5.98 0.26 -3.13
N THR A 220 -6.14 0.14 -1.83
CA THR A 220 -7.38 -0.28 -1.18
C THR A 220 -7.94 0.85 -0.34
N LEU A 221 -9.26 0.93 -0.24
CA LEU A 221 -9.95 1.99 0.49
C LEU A 221 -10.25 1.55 1.93
N PHE A 222 -9.92 2.41 2.89
CA PHE A 222 -10.32 2.27 4.28
C PHE A 222 -10.82 3.60 4.84
N TYR A 223 -11.83 3.54 5.69
CA TYR A 223 -12.20 4.63 6.57
C TYR A 223 -11.33 4.61 7.83
N PHE A 224 -10.73 5.75 8.16
CA PHE A 224 -10.08 6.00 9.43
C PHE A 224 -10.64 7.29 10.02
N LYS A 225 -11.19 7.21 11.24
CA LYS A 225 -11.85 8.35 11.93
C LYS A 225 -12.83 9.13 11.03
N GLY A 226 -13.63 8.39 10.24
CA GLY A 226 -14.66 8.95 9.36
C GLY A 226 -14.17 9.51 8.02
N LYS A 227 -12.85 9.46 7.74
CA LYS A 227 -12.29 9.91 6.46
C LYS A 227 -11.81 8.73 5.63
N LEU A 228 -12.07 8.78 4.32
CA LEU A 228 -11.62 7.78 3.37
C LEU A 228 -10.13 7.96 3.09
N HIS A 229 -9.39 6.86 3.14
CA HIS A 229 -7.96 6.80 2.85
C HIS A 229 -7.71 5.78 1.74
N TYR A 230 -6.74 6.10 0.90
CA TYR A 230 -6.14 5.20 -0.08
C TYR A 230 -4.92 4.58 0.59
N VAL A 231 -4.88 3.25 0.64
CA VAL A 231 -3.83 2.51 1.33
C VAL A 231 -3.21 1.50 0.38
N SER A 232 -1.88 1.53 0.26
CA SER A 232 -1.11 0.49 -0.40
C SER A 232 -0.08 -0.08 0.56
N ALA A 233 0.16 -1.39 0.49
CA ALA A 233 1.21 -2.05 1.24
C ALA A 233 1.88 -3.12 0.38
N GLY A 234 3.19 -3.25 0.55
CA GLY A 234 4.05 -4.18 -0.17
C GLY A 234 5.50 -3.84 0.12
N ASN A 235 6.19 -3.27 -0.88
CA ASN A 235 7.56 -2.79 -0.69
C ASN A 235 7.63 -1.66 0.34
N ASP A 236 6.70 -0.71 0.21
CA ASP A 236 6.48 0.40 1.13
C ASP A 236 5.01 0.37 1.57
N VAL A 237 4.71 1.04 2.68
CA VAL A 237 3.33 1.34 3.06
C VAL A 237 3.04 2.80 2.74
N LEU A 238 2.09 3.01 1.84
CA LEU A 238 1.65 4.31 1.36
C LEU A 238 0.23 4.57 1.85
N ILE A 239 0.00 5.74 2.44
CA ILE A 239 -1.33 6.18 2.87
C ILE A 239 -1.58 7.58 2.33
N GLY A 240 -2.72 7.71 1.65
CA GLY A 240 -3.19 8.98 1.12
C GLY A 240 -4.65 9.26 1.44
N ILE A 241 -5.05 10.51 1.20
CA ILE A 241 -6.45 10.98 1.25
C ILE A 241 -6.78 11.72 -0.04
N ASP A 242 -8.06 11.81 -0.39
CA ASP A 242 -8.49 12.79 -1.37
C ASP A 242 -8.36 14.20 -0.78
N ARG A 243 -7.61 15.08 -1.45
CA ARG A 243 -7.50 16.50 -1.14
C ARG A 243 -7.61 17.25 -2.45
N ASP A 244 -8.49 18.25 -2.53
CA ASP A 244 -8.68 19.06 -3.74
C ASP A 244 -8.94 18.21 -5.01
N GLY A 245 -9.51 17.02 -4.81
CA GLY A 245 -9.91 16.13 -5.87
C GLY A 245 -8.88 15.14 -6.37
N TRP A 246 -7.70 15.13 -5.76
CA TRP A 246 -6.62 14.18 -6.03
C TRP A 246 -6.22 13.43 -4.76
N ALA A 247 -5.86 12.16 -4.92
CA ALA A 247 -5.33 11.38 -3.82
C ALA A 247 -3.88 11.79 -3.53
N VAL A 248 -3.68 12.38 -2.35
CA VAL A 248 -2.38 12.83 -1.84
C VAL A 248 -1.84 11.76 -0.93
N GLU A 249 -0.76 11.10 -1.33
CA GLU A 249 0.05 10.36 -0.38
C GLU A 249 0.69 11.37 0.57
N PHE A 250 0.38 11.23 1.85
CA PHE A 250 1.00 12.04 2.92
C PHE A 250 1.83 11.16 3.85
N CYS A 251 1.81 9.85 3.62
CA CYS A 251 2.43 8.83 4.44
C CYS A 251 3.25 7.91 3.55
N ASN A 252 4.54 7.80 3.85
CA ASN A 252 5.42 6.83 3.22
C ASN A 252 6.26 6.14 4.31
N ILE A 253 6.01 4.85 4.49
CA ILE A 253 6.67 4.01 5.49
C ILE A 253 7.40 2.87 4.75
N PRO A 254 8.65 3.12 4.30
CA PRO A 254 9.52 2.08 3.75
C PRO A 254 10.08 1.14 4.82
N TYR A 255 10.50 -0.06 4.39
CA TYR A 255 11.31 -0.99 5.20
C TYR A 255 12.79 -0.83 4.88
N LYS A 256 13.62 -0.74 5.92
CA LYS A 256 15.08 -0.65 5.83
C LYS A 256 15.75 -1.99 6.07
#